data_AF-A0A1X2YQX1-F1
#
_entry.id   AF-A0A1X2YQX1-F1
#
_cell.length_a   1.000
_cell.length_b   1.000
_cell.length_c   1.000
_cell.angle_alpha   90.00
_cell.angle_beta   90.00
_cell.angle_gamma   90.00
#
_symmetry.space_group_name_H-M   'P 1'
#
loop_
_entity.id
_entity.type
_entity.pdbx_description
1 polymer ?
#
loop_
_entity_poly.entity_id
_entity_poly.type
_entity_poly.pdbx_seq_one_letter_code
_entity_poly.pdbx_strand_id
1 'polypeptide(L)'
;MKTGDILNTVARTLPDWHVYNDRQFGRITAYDPQAGYEITVNLPDRDTIRIVRTQYELVEDNTVLNTADMGEEQALAELARLLASPMPRTDRLMWLKDQFDKTAEWWRNTIGGEQMAKDTDDMAERYMHVCENCNKYLEHDPVTVFKGWLLCEKLGSPYETRRQAALHMLADVWQLDRD
;
A
#
# COMPACT_ATOMS: atom_id res chain seq x y z
N MET A 1 11.49 24.80 -12.37
CA MET A 1 12.11 23.49 -12.11
C MET A 1 12.13 22.67 -13.38
N LYS A 2 13.25 22.03 -13.74
CA LYS A 2 13.35 21.25 -14.99
C LYS A 2 12.98 19.79 -14.77
N THR A 3 12.35 19.17 -15.76
CA THR A 3 12.01 17.73 -15.77
C THR A 3 13.23 16.83 -15.54
N GLY A 4 14.40 17.21 -16.07
CA GLY A 4 15.64 16.44 -15.88
C GLY A 4 16.11 16.40 -14.43
N ASP A 5 15.90 17.49 -13.67
CA ASP A 5 16.28 17.56 -12.26
C ASP A 5 15.35 16.71 -11.41
N ILE A 6 14.04 16.73 -11.71
CA ILE A 6 13.05 15.83 -11.07
C ILE A 6 13.38 14.36 -11.36
N LEU A 7 13.69 14.01 -12.60
CA LEU A 7 14.08 12.64 -12.99
C LEU A 7 15.32 12.17 -12.24
N ASN A 8 16.36 13.02 -12.17
CA ASN A 8 17.57 12.73 -11.42
C ASN A 8 17.29 12.54 -9.93
N THR A 9 16.42 13.37 -9.35
CA THR A 9 15.99 13.22 -7.95
C THR A 9 15.29 11.89 -7.73
N VAL A 10 14.31 11.53 -8.57
CA VAL A 10 13.60 10.24 -8.46
C VAL A 10 14.57 9.06 -8.55
N ALA A 11 15.44 9.04 -9.56
CA ALA A 11 16.41 7.95 -9.76
C ALA A 11 17.45 7.84 -8.64
N ARG A 12 17.83 8.96 -8.01
CA ARG A 12 18.77 8.95 -6.87
C ARG A 12 18.11 8.53 -5.57
N THR A 13 16.85 8.91 -5.35
CA THR A 13 16.12 8.54 -4.14
C THR A 13 15.66 7.08 -4.17
N LEU A 14 15.39 6.53 -5.35
CA LEU A 14 14.92 5.15 -5.54
C LEU A 14 15.92 4.37 -6.42
N PRO A 15 17.12 4.07 -5.91
CA PRO A 15 18.24 3.58 -6.73
C PRO A 15 18.01 2.19 -7.33
N ASP A 16 17.23 1.34 -6.67
CA ASP A 16 16.95 -0.04 -7.10
C ASP A 16 15.65 -0.16 -7.91
N TRP A 17 14.99 0.95 -8.20
CA TRP A 17 13.70 0.98 -8.90
C TRP A 17 13.90 1.23 -10.39
N HIS A 18 13.01 0.68 -11.20
CA HIS A 18 12.96 0.97 -12.62
C HIS A 18 12.30 2.32 -12.87
N VAL A 19 13.10 3.34 -13.19
CA VAL A 19 12.61 4.70 -13.45
C VAL A 19 12.54 4.97 -14.95
N TYR A 20 11.39 5.45 -15.41
CA TYR A 20 11.21 5.90 -16.79
C TYR A 20 10.43 7.22 -16.86
N ASN A 21 10.68 7.98 -17.91
CA ASN A 21 10.05 9.27 -18.18
C ASN A 21 9.06 9.13 -19.34
N ASP A 22 7.77 9.17 -19.03
CA ASP A 22 6.70 9.23 -20.00
C ASP A 22 6.46 10.69 -20.40
N ARG A 23 7.15 11.09 -21.47
CA ARG A 23 7.08 12.44 -22.02
C ARG A 23 5.73 12.79 -22.63
N GLN A 24 4.92 11.81 -23.00
CA GLN A 24 3.62 12.05 -23.63
C GLN A 24 2.62 12.60 -22.60
N PHE A 25 2.66 12.06 -21.38
CA PHE A 25 1.76 12.44 -20.30
C PHE A 25 2.41 13.36 -19.26
N GLY A 26 3.67 13.75 -19.49
CA GLY A 26 4.40 14.61 -18.56
C GLY A 26 4.53 13.95 -17.18
N ARG A 27 4.93 12.68 -17.12
CA ARG A 27 5.07 11.96 -15.84
C ARG A 27 6.36 11.15 -15.80
N ILE A 28 6.91 11.04 -14.61
CA ILE A 28 8.01 10.13 -14.30
C ILE A 28 7.43 9.00 -13.46
N THR A 29 7.69 7.77 -13.85
CA THR A 29 7.23 6.59 -13.13
C THR A 29 8.43 5.79 -12.65
N ALA A 30 8.42 5.45 -11.36
CA ALA A 30 9.37 4.54 -10.74
C ALA A 30 8.62 3.28 -10.31
N TYR A 31 9.12 2.11 -10.71
CA TYR A 31 8.50 0.82 -10.42
C TYR A 31 9.46 -0.11 -9.69
N ASP A 32 9.00 -0.70 -8.58
CA ASP A 32 9.68 -1.79 -7.89
C ASP A 32 9.07 -3.13 -8.35
N PRO A 33 9.79 -3.92 -9.18
CA PRO A 33 9.30 -5.19 -9.68
C PRO A 33 9.19 -6.27 -8.61
N GLN A 34 9.90 -6.15 -7.48
CA GLN A 34 9.89 -7.15 -6.41
C GLN A 34 8.66 -6.99 -5.53
N ALA A 35 8.30 -5.75 -5.22
CA ALA A 35 7.18 -5.43 -4.33
C ALA A 35 5.89 -5.05 -5.09
N GLY A 36 5.95 -4.86 -6.41
CA GLY A 36 4.81 -4.45 -7.24
C GLY A 36 4.34 -3.02 -6.95
N TYR A 37 5.23 -2.19 -6.38
CA TYR A 37 4.96 -0.78 -6.11
C TYR A 37 5.28 0.06 -7.33
N GLU A 38 4.47 1.09 -7.56
CA GLU A 38 4.71 2.10 -8.56
C GLU A 38 4.52 3.49 -7.95
N ILE A 39 5.43 4.41 -8.25
CA ILE A 39 5.30 5.82 -7.90
C ILE A 39 5.28 6.62 -9.19
N THR A 40 4.19 7.34 -9.43
CA THR A 40 4.05 8.29 -10.52
C THR A 40 4.19 9.71 -10.00
N VAL A 41 5.23 10.40 -10.46
CA VAL A 41 5.44 11.83 -10.25
C VAL A 41 4.94 12.57 -11.49
N ASN A 42 3.78 13.20 -11.38
CA ASN A 42 3.24 14.03 -12.44
C ASN A 42 4.02 15.34 -12.44
N LEU A 43 4.61 15.66 -13.60
CA LEU A 43 5.43 16.83 -13.77
C LEU A 43 4.56 18.09 -13.60
N PRO A 44 5.17 19.18 -13.10
CA PRO A 44 4.46 20.40 -12.85
C PRO A 44 3.92 21.03 -14.14
N ASP A 45 2.59 21.20 -14.24
CA ASP A 45 1.96 22.17 -15.14
C ASP A 45 2.01 23.61 -14.55
N ARG A 46 2.23 23.73 -13.24
CA ARG A 46 2.34 24.96 -12.43
C ARG A 46 3.28 24.72 -11.23
N ASP A 47 3.13 25.47 -10.14
CA ASP A 47 3.89 25.33 -8.91
C ASP A 47 3.45 24.15 -8.02
N THR A 48 3.07 23.02 -8.61
CA THR A 48 2.66 21.82 -7.85
C THR A 48 3.18 20.56 -8.51
N ILE A 49 3.68 19.63 -7.70
CA ILE A 49 4.07 18.28 -8.11
C ILE A 49 3.12 17.29 -7.45
N ARG A 50 2.52 16.40 -8.24
CA ARG A 50 1.61 15.37 -7.72
C ARG A 50 2.30 14.01 -7.72
N ILE A 51 2.47 13.44 -6.53
CA ILE A 51 3.09 12.15 -6.29
C ILE A 51 1.97 11.16 -5.98
N VAL A 52 1.76 10.20 -6.88
CA VAL A 52 0.81 9.12 -6.71
C VAL A 52 1.59 7.85 -6.47
N ARG A 53 1.32 7.14 -5.39
CA ARG A 53 1.90 5.83 -5.12
C ARG A 53 0.83 4.78 -5.24
N THR A 54 1.15 3.68 -5.91
CA THR A 54 0.25 2.57 -6.12
C THR A 54 0.94 1.25 -5.82
N GLN A 55 0.14 0.23 -5.52
CA GLN A 55 0.60 -1.15 -5.47
C GLN A 55 -0.47 -2.05 -6.09
N TYR A 56 -0.09 -2.87 -7.07
CA TYR A 56 -1.04 -3.75 -7.77
C TYR A 56 -2.31 -3.01 -8.22
N GLU A 57 -2.14 -1.87 -8.90
CA GLU A 57 -3.22 -1.03 -9.47
C GLU A 57 -4.07 -0.23 -8.46
N LEU A 58 -3.85 -0.39 -7.15
CA LEU A 58 -4.53 0.39 -6.11
C LEU A 58 -3.72 1.63 -5.75
N VAL A 59 -4.36 2.79 -5.65
CA VAL A 59 -3.73 4.03 -5.14
C VAL A 59 -3.62 3.94 -3.62
N GLU A 60 -2.42 4.13 -3.11
CA GLU A 60 -2.05 4.05 -1.69
C GLU A 60 -1.84 5.42 -1.07
N ASP A 61 -1.33 6.35 -1.89
CA ASP A 61 -1.05 7.72 -1.50
C ASP A 61 -1.18 8.63 -2.73
N ASN A 62 -1.70 9.83 -2.49
CA ASN A 62 -1.83 10.88 -3.48
C ASN A 62 -1.47 12.22 -2.82
N THR A 63 -0.16 12.46 -2.76
CA THR A 63 0.40 13.66 -2.15
C THR A 63 0.58 14.75 -3.20
N VAL A 64 0.18 15.98 -2.86
CA VAL A 64 0.43 17.18 -3.67
C VAL A 64 1.47 18.05 -2.96
N LEU A 65 2.63 18.19 -3.58
CA LEU A 65 3.69 19.09 -3.14
C LEU A 65 3.47 20.46 -3.78
N ASN A 66 3.17 21.49 -2.98
CA ASN A 66 3.10 22.87 -3.43
C ASN A 66 4.49 23.51 -3.40
N THR A 67 4.95 24.02 -4.54
CA THR A 67 6.28 24.60 -4.75
C THR A 67 6.24 26.10 -5.01
N ALA A 68 5.09 26.78 -4.87
CA ALA A 68 4.91 28.19 -5.26
C ALA A 68 5.88 29.15 -4.57
N ASP A 69 6.13 28.91 -3.28
CA ASP A 69 7.02 29.72 -2.46
C ASP A 69 8.41 29.07 -2.25
N MET A 70 8.70 27.98 -2.97
CA MET A 70 9.94 27.21 -2.81
C MET A 70 10.95 27.53 -3.90
N GLY A 71 12.22 27.71 -3.50
CA GLY A 71 13.33 27.64 -4.44
C GLY A 71 13.48 26.23 -5.04
N GLU A 72 14.08 26.12 -6.22
CA GLU A 72 14.22 24.84 -6.93
C GLU A 72 14.93 23.77 -6.07
N GLU A 73 16.01 24.12 -5.37
CA GLU A 73 16.72 23.19 -4.49
C GLU A 73 15.84 22.69 -3.33
N GLN A 74 15.07 23.58 -2.71
CA GLN A 74 14.16 23.23 -1.61
C GLN A 74 13.05 22.31 -2.10
N ALA A 75 12.47 22.60 -3.27
CA ALA A 75 11.42 21.78 -3.86
C ALA A 75 11.92 20.37 -4.22
N LEU A 76 13.15 20.26 -4.76
CA LEU A 76 13.78 18.97 -5.06
C LEU A 76 14.12 18.18 -3.79
N ALA A 77 14.59 18.86 -2.74
CA ALA A 77 14.85 18.22 -1.44
C ALA A 77 13.58 17.68 -0.79
N GLU A 78 12.48 18.46 -0.85
CA GLU A 78 11.19 18.02 -0.31
C GLU A 78 10.58 16.89 -1.14
N LEU A 79 10.73 16.93 -2.47
CA LEU A 79 10.38 15.80 -3.33
C LEU A 79 11.14 14.54 -2.93
N ALA A 80 12.47 14.63 -2.76
CA ALA A 80 13.29 13.49 -2.32
C ALA A 80 12.83 12.96 -0.94
N ARG A 81 12.53 13.86 0.00
CA ARG A 81 12.02 13.49 1.33
C ARG A 81 10.69 12.75 1.23
N LEU A 82 9.77 13.22 0.38
CA LEU A 82 8.49 12.55 0.15
C LEU A 82 8.69 11.19 -0.49
N LEU A 83 9.50 11.07 -1.55
CA LEU A 83 9.78 9.79 -2.22
C LEU A 83 10.42 8.76 -1.28
N ALA A 84 11.30 9.19 -0.37
CA ALA A 84 11.92 8.33 0.63
C ALA A 84 11.00 7.99 1.81
N SER A 85 9.88 8.70 1.98
CA SER A 85 8.94 8.43 3.07
C SER A 85 8.33 7.04 2.89
N PRO A 86 8.18 6.24 3.96
CA PRO A 86 7.42 5.00 3.90
C PRO A 86 6.01 5.28 3.39
N MET A 87 5.47 4.39 2.57
CA MET A 87 4.13 4.59 2.01
C MET A 87 3.07 4.54 3.11
N PRO A 88 2.12 5.49 3.15
CA PRO A 88 0.90 5.34 3.93
C PRO A 88 0.15 4.09 3.43
N ARG A 89 -0.01 3.07 4.27
CA ARG A 89 -0.77 1.85 3.95
C ARG A 89 -2.29 2.03 4.06
N THR A 90 -2.76 3.27 4.11
CA THR A 90 -4.11 3.60 4.58
C THR A 90 -5.19 3.22 3.57
N ASP A 91 -4.95 3.43 2.27
CA ASP A 91 -5.97 3.14 1.25
C ASP A 91 -6.12 1.63 0.98
N ARG A 92 -5.04 0.84 1.02
CA ARG A 92 -5.12 -0.64 1.00
C ARG A 92 -5.76 -1.21 2.24
N LEU A 93 -5.50 -0.63 3.41
CA LEU A 93 -6.19 -1.01 4.64
C LEU A 93 -7.69 -0.78 4.52
N MET A 94 -8.08 0.39 4.02
CA MET A 94 -9.48 0.74 3.79
C MET A 94 -10.13 -0.15 2.73
N TRP A 95 -9.43 -0.46 1.63
CA TRP A 95 -9.90 -1.39 0.60
C TRP A 95 -10.08 -2.80 1.17
N LEU A 96 -9.10 -3.33 1.90
CA LEU A 96 -9.20 -4.66 2.52
C LEU A 96 -10.32 -4.72 3.54
N LYS A 97 -10.48 -3.68 4.36
CA LYS A 97 -11.61 -3.56 5.28
C LYS A 97 -12.95 -3.61 4.53
N ASP A 98 -13.10 -2.85 3.45
CA ASP A 98 -14.30 -2.88 2.60
C ASP A 98 -14.58 -4.27 2.02
N GLN A 99 -13.54 -5.01 1.64
CA GLN A 99 -13.68 -6.38 1.15
C GLN A 99 -14.10 -7.38 2.26
N PHE A 100 -13.58 -7.23 3.47
CA PHE A 100 -14.03 -8.01 4.63
C PHE A 100 -15.49 -7.71 4.94
N ASP A 101 -15.88 -6.43 4.98
CA ASP A 101 -17.26 -5.99 5.25
C ASP A 101 -18.24 -6.61 4.23
N LYS A 102 -17.90 -6.57 2.93
CA LYS A 102 -18.68 -7.19 1.84
C LYS A 102 -18.80 -8.72 1.98
N THR A 103 -17.73 -9.37 2.43
CA THR A 103 -17.71 -10.83 2.62
C THR A 103 -18.58 -11.23 3.81
N ALA A 104 -18.50 -10.49 4.92
CA ALA A 104 -19.35 -10.71 6.09
C ALA A 104 -20.83 -10.50 5.75
N GLU A 105 -21.15 -9.45 5.00
CA GLU A 105 -22.50 -9.20 4.51
C GLU A 105 -23.02 -10.34 3.60
N TRP A 106 -22.17 -10.85 2.71
CA TRP A 106 -22.50 -12.01 1.88
C TRP A 106 -22.83 -13.26 2.71
N TRP A 107 -22.08 -13.53 3.78
CA TRP A 107 -22.37 -14.65 4.70
C TRP A 107 -23.72 -14.51 5.41
N ARG A 108 -24.05 -13.29 5.88
CA ARG A 108 -25.34 -13.00 6.51
C ARG A 108 -26.50 -13.23 5.52
N ASN A 109 -26.34 -12.77 4.28
CA ASN A 109 -27.42 -12.76 3.29
C ASN A 109 -27.63 -14.10 2.56
N THR A 110 -26.57 -14.90 2.38
CA THR A 110 -26.65 -16.08 1.48
C THR A 110 -26.97 -17.38 2.21
N ILE A 111 -26.59 -17.54 3.48
CA ILE A 111 -26.71 -18.84 4.18
C ILE A 111 -27.12 -18.72 5.67
N GLY A 112 -27.51 -17.53 6.16
CA GLY A 112 -27.74 -17.34 7.61
C GLY A 112 -26.48 -17.63 8.44
N GLY A 113 -25.30 -17.46 7.83
CA GLY A 113 -23.99 -17.78 8.39
C GLY A 113 -23.51 -16.73 9.38
N GLU A 114 -24.34 -16.40 10.38
CA GLU A 114 -24.08 -15.35 11.37
C GLU A 114 -22.73 -15.55 12.09
N GLN A 115 -22.35 -16.80 12.35
CA GLN A 115 -21.06 -17.12 12.96
C GLN A 115 -19.89 -16.86 11.99
N MET A 116 -20.03 -17.17 10.70
CA MET A 116 -18.99 -16.89 9.71
C MET A 116 -18.86 -15.40 9.40
N ALA A 117 -19.97 -14.66 9.48
CA ALA A 117 -19.93 -13.20 9.41
C ALA A 117 -19.16 -12.60 10.60
N LYS A 118 -19.48 -13.02 11.83
CA LYS A 118 -18.77 -12.57 13.04
C LYS A 118 -17.29 -12.90 13.01
N ASP A 119 -16.95 -14.11 12.63
CA ASP A 119 -15.54 -14.50 12.53
C ASP A 119 -14.80 -13.71 11.43
N THR A 120 -15.49 -13.31 10.36
CA THR A 120 -14.94 -12.44 9.31
C THR A 120 -14.69 -11.03 9.84
N ASP A 121 -15.65 -10.48 10.60
CA ASP A 121 -15.52 -9.16 11.25
C ASP A 121 -14.36 -9.16 12.28
N ASP A 122 -14.32 -10.16 13.17
CA ASP A 122 -13.26 -10.31 14.19
C ASP A 122 -11.86 -10.44 13.57
N MET A 123 -11.76 -11.09 12.41
CA MET A 123 -10.51 -11.21 11.67
C MET A 123 -10.13 -9.93 10.96
N ALA A 124 -11.10 -9.18 10.44
CA ALA A 124 -10.86 -7.87 9.86
C ALA A 124 -10.28 -6.92 10.93
N GLU A 125 -10.84 -6.90 12.14
CA GLU A 125 -10.30 -6.11 13.25
C GLU A 125 -8.87 -6.51 13.62
N ARG A 126 -8.59 -7.81 13.70
CA ARG A 126 -7.22 -8.32 13.96
C ARG A 126 -6.26 -7.94 12.85
N TYR A 127 -6.69 -7.98 11.60
CA TYR A 127 -5.90 -7.58 10.44
C TYR A 127 -5.57 -6.09 10.46
N MET A 128 -6.57 -5.25 10.73
CA MET A 128 -6.37 -3.81 10.90
C MET A 128 -5.33 -3.53 11.99
N HIS A 129 -5.41 -4.25 13.11
CA HIS A 129 -4.44 -4.10 14.20
C HIS A 129 -3.02 -4.57 13.82
N VAL A 130 -2.89 -5.67 13.06
CA VAL A 130 -1.60 -6.11 12.52
C VAL A 130 -1.02 -5.06 11.59
N CYS A 131 -1.82 -4.48 10.70
CA CYS A 131 -1.34 -3.49 9.75
C CYS A 131 -0.99 -2.14 10.40
N GLU A 132 -1.74 -1.71 11.41
CA GLU A 132 -1.40 -0.57 12.26
C GLU A 132 -0.04 -0.76 12.95
N ASN A 133 0.25 -1.99 13.42
CA ASN A 133 1.53 -2.32 14.06
C ASN A 133 2.66 -2.54 13.05
N CYS A 134 2.42 -3.24 11.94
CA CYS A 134 3.39 -3.46 10.88
C CYS A 134 3.78 -2.18 10.15
N ASN A 135 3.05 -1.06 10.29
CA ASN A 135 3.55 0.26 9.87
C ASN A 135 4.85 0.65 10.59
N LYS A 136 5.19 0.01 11.72
CA LYS A 136 6.50 0.11 12.39
C LYS A 136 7.58 -0.82 11.82
N TYR A 137 7.20 -1.89 11.12
CA TYR A 137 8.09 -2.96 10.65
C TYR A 137 7.94 -3.16 9.13
N LEU A 138 8.73 -2.43 8.35
CA LEU A 138 8.63 -2.37 6.88
C LEU A 138 8.97 -3.71 6.17
N GLU A 139 9.76 -4.58 6.80
CA GLU A 139 10.25 -5.84 6.21
C GLU A 139 9.22 -6.99 6.21
N HIS A 140 8.06 -6.80 6.86
CA HIS A 140 7.00 -7.79 6.95
C HIS A 140 5.69 -7.19 6.43
N ASP A 141 5.47 -7.25 5.11
CA ASP A 141 4.17 -6.90 4.51
C ASP A 141 3.16 -8.03 4.79
N PRO A 142 2.19 -7.85 5.69
CA PRO A 142 1.24 -8.91 6.05
C PRO A 142 0.27 -9.23 4.90
N VAL A 143 0.20 -8.38 3.87
CA VAL A 143 -0.89 -8.43 2.89
C VAL A 143 -0.79 -9.62 1.94
N THR A 144 0.40 -10.19 1.71
CA THR A 144 0.55 -11.39 0.85
C THR A 144 -0.22 -12.59 1.37
N VAL A 145 -0.35 -12.76 2.69
CA VAL A 145 -1.11 -13.88 3.25
C VAL A 145 -2.62 -13.64 3.19
N PHE A 146 -3.06 -12.39 3.34
CA PHE A 146 -4.49 -12.04 3.33
C PHE A 146 -5.06 -11.87 1.91
N LYS A 147 -4.26 -11.47 0.91
CA LYS A 147 -4.67 -11.53 -0.50
C LYS A 147 -5.05 -12.94 -0.94
N GLY A 148 -4.35 -13.97 -0.46
CA GLY A 148 -4.69 -15.37 -0.73
C GLY A 148 -6.03 -15.80 -0.12
N TRP A 149 -6.43 -15.19 1.01
CA TRP A 149 -7.74 -15.39 1.63
C TRP A 149 -8.86 -14.69 0.85
N LEU A 150 -8.60 -13.44 0.44
CA LEU A 150 -9.59 -12.54 -0.15
C LEU A 150 -9.90 -12.88 -1.62
N LEU A 151 -8.89 -13.31 -2.38
CA LEU A 151 -9.05 -13.65 -3.80
C LEU A 151 -9.70 -15.02 -4.02
N CYS A 152 -9.88 -15.86 -2.99
CA CYS A 152 -10.31 -17.26 -3.16
C CYS A 152 -9.47 -18.06 -4.19
N GLU A 153 -8.31 -17.56 -4.62
CA GLU A 153 -7.73 -17.98 -5.91
C GLU A 153 -6.77 -19.15 -5.81
N LYS A 154 -6.35 -19.57 -4.61
CA LYS A 154 -5.61 -20.83 -4.48
C LYS A 154 -6.05 -21.63 -3.27
N LEU A 155 -6.55 -22.82 -3.62
CA LEU A 155 -6.79 -23.99 -2.79
C LEU A 155 -8.20 -24.04 -2.22
N GLY A 156 -8.93 -25.09 -2.61
CA GLY A 156 -10.15 -25.57 -1.95
C GLY A 156 -9.89 -26.06 -0.52
N SER A 157 -9.18 -25.28 0.28
CA SER A 157 -8.88 -25.55 1.68
C SER A 157 -10.02 -25.06 2.57
N PRO A 158 -10.48 -25.88 3.52
CA PRO A 158 -11.56 -25.54 4.44
C PRO A 158 -11.29 -24.26 5.24
N TYR A 159 -12.37 -23.61 5.65
CA TYR A 159 -12.39 -22.42 6.52
C TYR A 159 -11.45 -22.54 7.75
N GLU A 160 -11.40 -23.72 8.39
CA GLU A 160 -10.50 -24.03 9.50
C GLU A 160 -9.02 -23.76 9.20
N THR A 161 -8.54 -24.14 8.02
CA THR A 161 -7.13 -24.00 7.63
C THR A 161 -6.74 -22.53 7.50
N ARG A 162 -7.69 -21.69 7.08
CA ARG A 162 -7.50 -20.24 6.92
C ARG A 162 -7.48 -19.52 8.26
N ARG A 163 -8.37 -19.91 9.17
CA ARG A 163 -8.40 -19.41 10.55
C ARG A 163 -7.09 -19.71 11.27
N GLN A 164 -6.54 -20.92 11.10
CA GLN A 164 -5.25 -21.28 11.68
C GLN A 164 -4.09 -20.45 11.13
N ALA A 165 -4.03 -20.21 9.81
CA ALA A 165 -2.98 -19.40 9.20
C ALA A 165 -2.95 -17.95 9.73
N ALA A 166 -4.12 -17.32 9.87
CA ALA A 166 -4.23 -15.97 10.42
C ALA A 166 -3.90 -15.91 11.93
N LEU A 167 -4.24 -16.94 12.71
CA LEU A 167 -3.83 -17.04 14.12
C LEU A 167 -2.32 -17.20 14.27
N HIS A 168 -1.68 -17.97 13.39
CA HIS A 168 -0.22 -18.11 13.38
C HIS A 168 0.48 -16.78 13.10
N MET A 169 0.06 -16.04 12.07
CA MET A 169 0.64 -14.73 11.80
C MET A 169 0.44 -13.72 12.93
N LEU A 170 -0.73 -13.73 13.58
CA LEU A 170 -0.98 -12.86 14.73
C LEU A 170 -0.02 -13.18 15.90
N ALA A 171 0.29 -14.46 16.11
CA ALA A 171 1.26 -14.88 17.12
C ALA A 171 2.68 -14.42 16.77
N ASP A 172 3.07 -14.51 15.49
CA ASP A 172 4.38 -14.02 15.01
C ASP A 172 4.50 -12.50 15.17
N VAL A 173 3.43 -11.74 14.86
CA VAL A 173 3.38 -10.29 15.07
C VAL A 173 3.47 -9.91 16.55
N TRP A 174 2.81 -10.66 17.44
CA TRP A 174 2.90 -10.42 18.89
C TRP A 174 4.26 -10.79 19.49
N GLN A 175 5.01 -11.70 18.89
CA GLN A 175 6.40 -11.95 19.29
C GLN A 175 7.30 -10.76 18.95
N LEU A 176 7.11 -10.16 17.77
CA LEU A 176 7.87 -8.97 17.33
C LEU A 176 7.63 -7.72 18.20
N ASP A 177 6.50 -7.63 18.90
CA ASP A 177 6.18 -6.51 19.81
C ASP A 177 6.69 -6.74 21.25
N ARG A 178 7.17 -7.96 21.56
CA ARG A 178 7.72 -8.32 22.88
C ARG A 178 9.25 -8.23 22.98
N ASP A 179 9.95 -8.27 21.85
CA ASP A 179 11.41 -8.14 21.74
C ASP A 179 11.82 -6.68 21.50
#